data_AF-A0A444V753-F1
#
_entry.id   AF-A0A444V753-F1
#
_cell.length_a   1.000
_cell.length_b   1.000
_cell.length_c   1.000
_cell.angle_alpha   90.00
_cell.angle_beta   90.00
_cell.angle_gamma   90.00
#
_symmetry.space_group_name_H-M   'P 1'
#
loop_
_entity.id
_entity.type
_entity.pdbx_description
1 polymer ?
#
loop_
_entity_poly.entity_id
_entity_poly.type
_entity_poly.pdbx_seq_one_letter_code
_entity_poly.pdbx_strand_id
1 'polypeptide(L)'
;MGNDVFQVQNLTQKKPIRHGIVVDWDAMERLWHHIFYNELRVAPDDHPIMLTDAPFSPTTNREKATEILFEAFGAPALHMATTALLSLYSCGMTSGLVIGSGAGVSYTCPIQEGKELLSEVRNFAMDYRLPDAMATDSLQKVGPMYRPLVLSRVLVCGDTSKLPGFPERIQAELRASNPGNNKVKVLAAPHRKISSWVGGSILTSLKGFQSLWLKKEDYLEKDACLAHCKFF
;
A
#
# COMPACT_ATOMS: atom_id res chain seq x y z
N MET A 1 10.97 11.01 -18.27
CA MET A 1 9.68 11.64 -18.61
C MET A 1 8.86 12.09 -17.40
N GLY A 2 9.00 11.54 -16.19
CA GLY A 2 8.16 11.94 -15.05
C GLY A 2 8.25 13.42 -14.69
N ASN A 3 9.47 13.92 -14.47
CA ASN A 3 9.72 15.34 -14.19
C ASN A 3 9.85 16.19 -15.47
N ASP A 4 10.29 15.58 -16.57
CA ASP A 4 10.51 16.27 -17.85
C ASP A 4 9.20 16.70 -18.53
N VAL A 5 8.08 16.02 -18.26
CA VAL A 5 6.76 16.35 -18.83
C VAL A 5 6.25 17.70 -18.33
N PHE A 6 6.67 18.18 -17.16
CA PHE A 6 6.29 19.51 -16.66
C PHE A 6 7.00 20.65 -17.41
N GLN A 7 8.00 20.35 -18.24
CA GLN A 7 8.74 21.36 -19.02
C GLN A 7 8.24 21.52 -20.45
N VAL A 8 7.31 20.67 -20.92
CA VAL A 8 6.84 20.67 -22.30
C VAL A 8 5.39 21.13 -22.37
N GLN A 9 5.16 22.31 -22.96
CA GLN A 9 3.80 22.79 -23.25
C GLN A 9 3.17 21.96 -24.38
N ASN A 10 1.88 21.62 -24.27
CA ASN A 10 1.08 20.80 -25.21
C ASN A 10 1.25 19.27 -25.18
N LEU A 11 1.45 18.66 -24.02
CA LEU A 11 1.30 17.20 -23.86
C LEU A 11 -0.01 16.82 -23.15
N THR A 12 -0.75 15.88 -23.72
CA THR A 12 -1.85 15.20 -23.03
C THR A 12 -1.26 14.22 -22.01
N GLN A 13 -1.26 14.60 -20.72
CA GLN A 13 -0.73 13.76 -19.66
C GLN A 13 -1.60 12.52 -19.44
N LYS A 14 -1.17 11.36 -19.95
CA LYS A 14 -1.77 10.07 -19.58
C LYS A 14 -1.31 9.70 -18.18
N LYS A 15 -2.26 9.54 -17.25
CA LYS A 15 -2.02 9.04 -15.89
C LYS A 15 -2.32 7.54 -15.86
N PRO A 16 -1.28 6.66 -15.81
CA PRO A 16 -1.48 5.21 -15.86
C PRO A 16 -2.17 4.66 -14.61
N ILE A 17 -2.14 5.41 -13.51
CA ILE A 17 -2.77 5.06 -12.25
C ILE A 17 -3.86 6.09 -11.94
N ARG A 18 -5.08 5.60 -11.67
CA ARG A 18 -6.21 6.39 -11.21
C ARG A 18 -6.74 5.80 -9.91
N HIS A 19 -6.83 6.64 -8.89
CA HIS A 19 -7.30 6.25 -7.55
C HIS A 19 -6.57 5.04 -6.94
N GLY A 20 -5.25 4.92 -7.23
CA GLY A 20 -4.43 3.80 -6.75
C GLY A 20 -4.56 2.51 -7.57
N ILE A 21 -5.36 2.50 -8.64
CA ILE A 21 -5.57 1.36 -9.54
C ILE A 21 -4.89 1.65 -10.88
N VAL A 22 -4.15 0.68 -11.43
CA VAL A 22 -3.57 0.78 -12.78
C VAL A 22 -4.70 0.66 -13.81
N VAL A 23 -4.79 1.63 -14.72
CA VAL A 23 -5.81 1.69 -15.79
C VAL A 23 -5.23 1.68 -17.20
N ASP A 24 -3.91 1.83 -17.33
CA ASP A 24 -3.18 1.79 -18.61
C ASP A 24 -1.85 1.05 -18.37
N TRP A 25 -1.85 -0.26 -18.67
CA TRP A 25 -0.70 -1.15 -18.44
C TRP A 25 0.45 -0.88 -19.40
N ASP A 26 0.18 -0.48 -20.65
CA ASP A 26 1.23 -0.11 -21.60
C ASP A 26 2.01 1.13 -21.10
N ALA A 27 1.29 2.11 -20.54
CA ALA A 27 1.92 3.27 -19.92
C ALA A 27 2.65 2.91 -18.61
N MET A 28 2.15 1.94 -17.85
CA MET A 28 2.82 1.44 -16.65
C MET A 28 4.14 0.73 -16.98
N GLU A 29 4.15 -0.12 -18.01
CA GLU A 29 5.35 -0.82 -18.47
C GLU A 29 6.41 0.16 -18.96
N ARG A 30 6.04 1.16 -19.77
CA ARG A 30 6.96 2.24 -20.18
C ARG A 30 7.50 3.02 -18.99
N LEU A 31 6.68 3.26 -17.97
CA LEU A 31 7.10 3.93 -16.75
C LEU A 31 8.12 3.07 -15.98
N TRP A 32 7.88 1.77 -15.82
CA TRP A 32 8.83 0.86 -15.19
C TRP A 32 10.14 0.74 -15.96
N HIS A 33 10.08 0.65 -17.29
CA HIS A 33 11.29 0.68 -18.13
C HIS A 33 12.11 1.94 -17.87
N HIS A 34 11.46 3.11 -17.82
CA HIS A 34 12.13 4.36 -17.49
C HIS A 34 12.74 4.35 -16.07
N ILE A 35 12.02 3.83 -15.07
CA ILE A 35 12.50 3.73 -13.69
C ILE A 35 13.72 2.81 -13.60
N PHE A 36 13.66 1.61 -14.16
CA PHE A 36 14.77 0.64 -14.06
C PHE A 36 16.00 1.10 -14.82
N TYR A 37 15.86 1.45 -16.10
CA TYR A 37 17.01 1.69 -16.96
C TYR A 37 17.55 3.12 -16.92
N ASN A 38 16.70 4.13 -16.69
CA ASN A 38 17.15 5.54 -16.72
C ASN A 38 17.38 6.12 -15.32
N GLU A 39 16.45 5.90 -14.40
CA GLU A 39 16.52 6.46 -13.05
C GLU A 39 17.44 5.63 -12.14
N LEU A 40 17.14 4.34 -11.99
CA LEU A 40 17.91 3.44 -11.13
C LEU A 40 19.17 2.91 -11.82
N ARG A 41 19.17 2.84 -13.16
CA ARG A 41 20.26 2.32 -14.00
C ARG A 41 20.66 0.89 -13.63
N VAL A 42 19.66 0.04 -13.45
CA VAL A 42 19.80 -1.39 -13.11
C VAL A 42 19.11 -2.26 -14.14
N ALA A 43 19.61 -3.48 -14.31
CA ALA A 43 18.97 -4.51 -15.11
C ALA A 43 17.97 -5.28 -14.20
N PRO A 44 16.66 -5.23 -14.46
CA PRO A 44 15.66 -5.81 -13.56
C PRO A 44 15.72 -7.34 -13.47
N ASP A 45 16.31 -8.02 -14.46
CA ASP A 45 16.59 -9.45 -14.47
C ASP A 45 17.70 -9.88 -13.48
N ASP A 46 18.53 -8.94 -13.03
CA ASP A 46 19.55 -9.18 -11.99
C ASP A 46 19.04 -8.98 -10.55
N HIS A 47 17.79 -8.51 -10.38
CA HIS A 47 17.31 -8.03 -9.08
C HIS A 47 15.89 -8.49 -8.71
N PRO A 48 15.70 -9.08 -7.51
CA PRO A 48 14.37 -9.26 -6.94
C PRO A 48 13.63 -7.93 -6.80
N ILE A 49 12.36 -7.88 -7.17
CA ILE A 49 11.56 -6.65 -7.13
C ILE A 49 10.48 -6.76 -6.06
N MET A 50 10.42 -5.76 -5.20
CA MET A 50 9.28 -5.56 -4.29
C MET A 50 8.36 -4.49 -4.87
N LEU A 51 7.09 -4.85 -5.09
CA LEU A 51 6.08 -3.91 -5.55
C LEU A 51 5.12 -3.56 -4.41
N THR A 52 4.76 -2.28 -4.32
CA THR A 52 3.74 -1.81 -3.38
C THR A 52 2.41 -1.64 -4.08
N ASP A 53 1.34 -2.09 -3.46
CA ASP A 53 -0.02 -2.01 -4.01
C ASP A 53 -0.99 -1.34 -3.03
N ALA A 54 -2.14 -0.88 -3.53
CA ALA A 54 -3.19 -0.35 -2.68
C ALA A 54 -3.94 -1.51 -1.95
N PRO A 55 -4.43 -1.31 -0.70
CA PRO A 55 -5.11 -2.37 0.05
C PRO A 55 -6.38 -2.94 -0.62
N PHE A 56 -6.98 -2.20 -1.54
CA PHE A 56 -8.22 -2.55 -2.25
C PHE A 56 -7.99 -2.81 -3.75
N SER A 57 -6.73 -2.89 -4.18
CA SER A 57 -6.40 -3.14 -5.58
C SER A 57 -6.95 -4.52 -5.99
N PRO A 58 -7.58 -4.65 -7.17
CA PRO A 58 -8.07 -5.93 -7.66
C PRO A 58 -6.94 -6.97 -7.75
N THR A 59 -7.27 -8.24 -7.50
CA THR A 59 -6.30 -9.33 -7.62
C THR A 59 -5.69 -9.42 -9.03
N THR A 60 -6.51 -9.10 -10.04
CA THR A 60 -6.09 -9.02 -11.45
C THR A 60 -4.97 -8.01 -11.70
N ASN A 61 -4.86 -6.93 -10.90
CA ASN A 61 -3.74 -6.00 -11.03
C ASN A 61 -2.43 -6.64 -10.57
N ARG A 62 -2.49 -7.46 -9.52
CA ARG A 62 -1.30 -8.16 -9.02
C ARG A 62 -0.86 -9.25 -9.99
N GLU A 63 -1.82 -9.98 -10.56
CA GLU A 63 -1.56 -10.96 -11.61
C GLU A 63 -0.89 -10.29 -12.81
N LYS A 64 -1.44 -9.18 -13.32
CA LYS A 64 -0.88 -8.48 -14.47
C LYS A 64 0.49 -7.85 -14.20
N ALA A 65 0.69 -7.28 -13.01
CA ALA A 65 2.00 -6.78 -12.61
C ALA A 65 3.04 -7.91 -12.51
N THR A 66 2.63 -9.08 -12.00
CA THR A 66 3.48 -10.26 -11.89
C THR A 66 3.90 -10.76 -13.28
N GLU A 67 2.94 -10.90 -14.20
CA GLU A 67 3.17 -11.27 -15.60
C GLU A 67 4.21 -10.34 -16.25
N ILE A 68 3.98 -9.02 -16.21
CA ILE A 68 4.89 -8.05 -16.83
C ILE A 68 6.29 -8.10 -16.21
N LEU A 69 6.39 -8.15 -14.88
CA LEU A 69 7.69 -8.12 -14.20
C LEU A 69 8.51 -9.41 -14.42
N PHE A 70 7.85 -10.56 -14.56
CA PHE A 70 8.54 -11.82 -14.85
C PHE A 70 8.83 -12.02 -16.34
N GLU A 71 7.86 -11.75 -17.20
CA GLU A 71 7.92 -12.08 -18.62
C GLU A 71 8.61 -10.98 -19.43
N ALA A 72 8.26 -9.71 -19.21
CA ALA A 72 8.85 -8.60 -19.95
C ALA A 72 10.16 -8.11 -19.33
N PHE A 73 10.23 -7.98 -17.99
CA PHE A 73 11.43 -7.48 -17.30
C PHE A 73 12.36 -8.55 -16.76
N GLY A 74 11.95 -9.82 -16.79
CA GLY A 74 12.83 -10.92 -16.47
C GLY A 74 13.17 -11.11 -14.99
N ALA A 75 12.49 -10.41 -14.07
CA ALA A 75 12.86 -10.38 -12.65
C ALA A 75 12.98 -11.80 -12.04
N PRO A 76 14.02 -12.10 -11.23
CA PRO A 76 14.22 -13.45 -10.70
C PRO A 76 13.23 -13.82 -9.58
N ALA A 77 12.71 -12.81 -8.87
CA ALA A 77 11.79 -12.99 -7.76
C ALA A 77 10.97 -11.72 -7.50
N LEU A 78 9.76 -11.90 -6.97
CA LEU A 78 8.83 -10.83 -6.64
C LEU A 78 8.25 -10.96 -5.24
N HIS A 79 7.99 -9.82 -4.62
CA HIS A 79 7.12 -9.74 -3.45
C HIS A 79 6.17 -8.55 -3.58
N MET A 80 4.90 -8.73 -3.22
CA MET A 80 3.92 -7.65 -3.21
C MET A 80 3.39 -7.43 -1.80
N ALA A 81 3.37 -6.18 -1.36
CA ALA A 81 2.82 -5.79 -0.07
C ALA A 81 1.99 -4.51 -0.20
N THR A 82 1.02 -4.33 0.69
CA THR A 82 0.15 -3.15 0.65
C THR A 82 0.85 -1.92 1.22
N THR A 83 0.49 -0.75 0.73
CA THR A 83 0.95 0.53 1.27
C THR A 83 0.60 0.69 2.76
N ALA A 84 -0.50 0.10 3.23
CA ALA A 84 -0.92 0.12 4.62
C ALA A 84 0.04 -0.68 5.51
N LEU A 85 0.31 -1.93 5.15
CA LEU A 85 1.19 -2.82 5.90
C LEU A 85 2.60 -2.23 6.01
N LEU A 86 3.13 -1.73 4.90
CA LEU A 86 4.46 -1.14 4.88
C LEU A 86 4.53 0.15 5.69
N SER A 87 3.50 0.99 5.63
CA SER A 87 3.45 2.19 6.47
C SER A 87 3.46 1.81 7.96
N LEU A 88 2.79 0.72 8.34
CA LEU A 88 2.83 0.21 9.72
C LEU A 88 4.24 -0.26 10.12
N TYR A 89 4.91 -1.01 9.24
CA TYR A 89 6.30 -1.45 9.44
C TYR A 89 7.29 -0.29 9.57
N SER A 90 7.07 0.83 8.86
CA SER A 90 7.91 2.02 8.99
C SER A 90 7.95 2.61 10.40
N CYS A 91 6.96 2.27 11.24
CA CYS A 91 6.86 2.71 12.63
C CYS A 91 7.17 1.57 13.62
N GLY A 92 7.73 0.45 13.17
CA GLY A 92 8.05 -0.70 14.02
C GLY A 92 6.82 -1.39 14.61
N MET A 93 5.66 -1.29 13.95
CA MET A 93 4.40 -1.90 14.40
C MET A 93 3.98 -3.03 13.47
N THR A 94 3.38 -4.08 14.03
CA THR A 94 2.80 -5.21 13.28
C THR A 94 1.29 -5.28 13.41
N SER A 95 0.70 -4.52 14.35
CA SER A 95 -0.74 -4.45 14.58
C SER A 95 -1.17 -3.01 14.83
N GLY A 96 -2.34 -2.63 14.32
CA GLY A 96 -2.89 -1.29 14.44
C GLY A 96 -3.95 -0.99 13.38
N LEU A 97 -4.61 0.17 13.49
CA LEU A 97 -5.44 0.72 12.43
C LEU A 97 -4.61 1.70 11.61
N VAL A 98 -4.40 1.45 10.32
CA VAL A 98 -3.73 2.39 9.42
C VAL A 98 -4.77 3.26 8.71
N ILE A 99 -4.57 4.57 8.71
CA ILE A 99 -5.36 5.56 8.00
C ILE A 99 -4.44 6.26 7.01
N GLY A 100 -4.52 5.87 5.75
CA GLY A 100 -3.78 6.49 4.66
C GLY A 100 -4.61 7.58 3.99
N SER A 101 -4.01 8.75 3.74
CA SER A 101 -4.63 9.80 2.93
C SER A 101 -3.61 10.40 1.94
N GLY A 102 -3.76 10.06 0.67
CA GLY A 102 -2.94 10.54 -0.44
C GLY A 102 -3.74 11.28 -1.50
N ALA A 103 -3.07 11.68 -2.59
CA ALA A 103 -3.69 12.50 -3.65
C ALA A 103 -4.76 11.74 -4.47
N GLY A 104 -4.58 10.43 -4.67
CA GLY A 104 -5.52 9.61 -5.44
C GLY A 104 -6.46 8.77 -4.57
N VAL A 105 -6.05 8.45 -3.34
CA VAL A 105 -6.84 7.56 -2.48
C VAL A 105 -6.63 7.84 -1.01
N SER A 106 -7.71 7.75 -0.26
CA SER A 106 -7.68 7.55 1.19
C SER A 106 -8.16 6.14 1.51
N TYR A 107 -7.62 5.52 2.55
CA TYR A 107 -7.99 4.17 2.96
C TYR A 107 -7.82 4.00 4.47
N THR A 108 -8.50 3.00 4.99
CA THR A 108 -8.42 2.55 6.37
C THR A 108 -8.22 1.05 6.37
N CYS A 109 -7.17 0.59 7.04
CA CYS A 109 -6.76 -0.81 7.02
C CYS A 109 -6.43 -1.28 8.44
N PRO A 110 -7.31 -2.06 9.08
CA PRO A 110 -7.00 -2.73 10.34
C PRO A 110 -6.04 -3.89 10.07
N ILE A 111 -4.95 -3.95 10.82
CA ILE A 111 -3.90 -4.96 10.68
C ILE A 111 -3.64 -5.60 12.04
N GLN A 112 -3.50 -6.91 12.05
CA GLN A 112 -3.11 -7.69 13.21
C GLN A 112 -1.98 -8.65 12.82
N GLU A 113 -0.84 -8.50 13.46
CA GLU A 113 0.34 -9.38 13.30
C GLU A 113 0.73 -9.55 11.83
N GLY A 114 0.70 -8.45 11.09
CA GLY A 114 1.02 -8.41 9.66
C GLY A 114 -0.11 -8.89 8.74
N LYS A 115 -1.22 -9.40 9.28
CA LYS A 115 -2.41 -9.79 8.50
C LYS A 115 -3.44 -8.66 8.48
N GLU A 116 -3.85 -8.28 7.29
CA GLU A 116 -4.93 -7.31 7.12
C GLU A 116 -6.28 -7.96 7.45
N LEU A 117 -7.06 -7.34 8.32
CA LEU A 117 -8.37 -7.86 8.76
C LEU A 117 -9.49 -7.47 7.78
N LEU A 118 -9.23 -7.63 6.48
CA LEU A 118 -10.03 -7.07 5.38
C LEU A 118 -11.07 -8.04 4.81
N SER A 119 -11.55 -9.02 5.58
CA SER A 119 -12.27 -10.16 4.98
C SER A 119 -13.53 -9.82 4.17
N GLU A 120 -14.09 -8.61 4.23
CA GLU A 120 -15.01 -8.08 3.19
C GLU A 120 -14.92 -6.55 3.00
N VAL A 121 -13.72 -5.95 3.10
CA VAL A 121 -13.54 -4.49 2.97
C VAL A 121 -13.34 -4.10 1.49
N ARG A 122 -14.22 -4.59 0.61
CA ARG A 122 -14.22 -4.24 -0.83
C ARG A 122 -14.79 -2.85 -1.14
N ASN A 123 -15.27 -2.12 -0.12
CA ASN A 123 -16.05 -0.87 -0.28
C ASN A 123 -15.54 0.31 0.56
N PHE A 124 -14.23 0.56 0.66
CA PHE A 124 -13.73 1.88 1.12
C PHE A 124 -12.72 2.50 0.14
N ALA A 125 -12.84 2.15 -1.14
CA ALA A 125 -12.24 2.91 -2.21
C ALA A 125 -13.29 3.89 -2.75
N MET A 126 -12.89 5.16 -2.84
CA MET A 126 -13.64 6.27 -3.41
C MET A 126 -14.94 6.61 -2.69
N ASP A 127 -14.82 7.43 -1.66
CA ASP A 127 -15.87 8.40 -1.45
C ASP A 127 -15.23 9.68 -0.92
N TYR A 128 -15.77 10.85 -1.25
CA TYR A 128 -15.32 12.14 -0.71
C TYR A 128 -15.63 12.26 0.80
N ARG A 129 -15.78 11.13 1.51
CA ARG A 129 -16.04 11.06 2.94
C ARG A 129 -14.77 11.36 3.70
N LEU A 130 -14.94 12.06 4.81
CA LEU A 130 -13.84 12.49 5.64
C LEU A 130 -13.17 11.25 6.28
N PRO A 131 -11.83 11.22 6.43
CA PRO A 131 -11.09 10.03 6.90
C PRO A 131 -11.52 9.46 8.26
N ASP A 132 -12.13 10.28 9.12
CA ASP A 132 -12.77 9.91 10.38
C ASP A 132 -13.98 8.98 10.18
N ALA A 133 -14.88 9.29 9.25
CA ALA A 133 -16.02 8.43 8.94
C ALA A 133 -15.56 7.07 8.42
N MET A 134 -14.54 7.07 7.55
CA MET A 134 -13.93 5.83 7.04
C MET A 134 -13.34 4.96 8.17
N ALA A 135 -12.70 5.61 9.15
CA ALA A 135 -12.10 4.91 10.29
C ALA A 135 -13.18 4.27 11.17
N THR A 136 -14.26 4.99 11.46
CA THR A 136 -15.41 4.48 12.21
C THR A 136 -16.08 3.31 11.49
N ASP A 137 -16.36 3.43 10.19
CA ASP A 137 -16.99 2.36 9.42
C ASP A 137 -16.10 1.10 9.36
N SER A 138 -14.77 1.29 9.25
CA SER A 138 -13.82 0.17 9.24
C SER A 138 -13.77 -0.55 10.58
N LEU A 139 -13.83 0.16 11.69
CA LEU A 139 -13.86 -0.42 13.03
C LEU A 139 -15.12 -1.25 13.28
N GLN A 140 -16.27 -0.85 12.71
CA GLN A 140 -17.51 -1.62 12.81
C GLN A 140 -17.37 -3.00 12.14
N LYS A 141 -16.65 -3.08 11.02
CA LYS A 141 -16.38 -4.33 10.29
C LYS A 141 -15.34 -5.23 10.97
N VAL A 142 -14.49 -4.66 11.84
CA VAL A 142 -13.55 -5.43 12.64
C VAL A 142 -14.28 -6.15 13.77
N GLY A 143 -13.98 -7.44 13.93
CA GLY A 143 -14.51 -8.26 15.02
C GLY A 143 -14.26 -7.60 16.40
N PRO A 144 -15.25 -7.57 17.32
CA PRO A 144 -15.15 -6.83 18.59
C PRO A 144 -13.88 -7.12 19.40
N MET A 145 -13.38 -8.37 19.33
CA MET A 145 -12.15 -8.80 20.03
C MET A 145 -10.89 -8.05 19.58
N TYR A 146 -10.82 -7.60 18.33
CA TYR A 146 -9.64 -6.92 17.77
C TYR A 146 -9.69 -5.40 17.90
N ARG A 147 -10.89 -4.83 18.13
CA ARG A 147 -11.10 -3.37 18.23
C ARG A 147 -10.21 -2.69 19.27
N PRO A 148 -10.05 -3.21 20.51
CA PRO A 148 -9.17 -2.59 21.50
C PRO A 148 -7.71 -2.51 21.04
N LEU A 149 -7.23 -3.57 20.36
CA LEU A 149 -5.87 -3.64 19.84
C LEU A 149 -5.65 -2.58 18.76
N VAL A 150 -6.49 -2.56 17.72
CA VAL A 150 -6.31 -1.65 16.58
C VAL A 150 -6.53 -0.18 16.97
N LEU A 151 -7.45 0.11 17.91
CA LEU A 151 -7.67 1.46 18.42
C LEU A 151 -6.54 1.97 19.32
N SER A 152 -5.83 1.06 20.01
CA SER A 152 -4.70 1.46 20.85
C SER A 152 -3.50 1.97 20.05
N ARG A 153 -3.49 1.73 18.74
CA ARG A 153 -2.40 2.05 17.80
C ARG A 153 -2.96 2.42 16.44
N VAL A 154 -3.46 3.65 16.34
CA VAL A 154 -3.91 4.21 15.06
C VAL A 154 -2.72 4.92 14.41
N LEU A 155 -2.35 4.53 13.19
CA LEU A 155 -1.30 5.17 12.41
C LEU A 155 -1.93 6.02 11.30
N VAL A 156 -1.49 7.26 11.18
CA VAL A 156 -1.86 8.16 10.08
C VAL A 156 -0.66 8.30 9.13
N CYS A 157 -0.90 8.09 7.83
CA CYS A 157 0.10 8.20 6.76
C CYS A 157 -0.46 8.83 5.47
N GLY A 158 0.41 9.11 4.51
CA GLY A 158 0.09 9.78 3.24
C GLY A 158 0.28 11.31 3.29
N ASP A 159 0.44 11.93 2.11
CA ASP A 159 0.82 13.35 2.01
C ASP A 159 -0.28 14.32 2.46
N THR A 160 -1.56 14.00 2.17
CA THR A 160 -2.72 14.82 2.56
C THR A 160 -2.89 14.85 4.08
N SER A 161 -2.40 13.83 4.80
CA SER A 161 -2.43 13.80 6.28
C SER A 161 -1.46 14.79 6.97
N LYS A 162 -0.71 15.58 6.20
CA LYS A 162 0.14 16.65 6.72
C LYS A 162 -0.62 17.96 6.98
N LEU A 163 -1.91 18.01 6.63
CA LEU A 163 -2.76 19.14 6.99
C LEU A 163 -2.70 19.39 8.51
N PRO A 164 -2.54 20.65 8.95
CA PRO A 164 -2.51 20.98 10.38
C PRO A 164 -3.77 20.49 11.10
N GLY A 165 -3.60 19.90 12.29
CA GLY A 165 -4.72 19.40 13.09
C GLY A 165 -5.30 18.05 12.64
N PHE A 166 -4.78 17.45 11.56
CA PHE A 166 -5.32 16.21 11.02
C PHE A 166 -5.27 15.05 12.03
N PRO A 167 -4.12 14.69 12.64
CA PRO A 167 -4.07 13.62 13.64
C PRO A 167 -4.95 13.91 14.86
N GLU A 168 -5.01 15.16 15.31
CA GLU A 168 -5.78 15.61 16.46
C GLU A 168 -7.28 15.45 16.22
N ARG A 169 -7.75 15.83 15.02
CA ARG A 169 -9.15 15.64 14.60
C ARG A 169 -9.51 14.16 14.59
N ILE A 170 -8.70 13.32 13.95
CA ILE A 170 -8.95 11.87 13.92
C ILE A 170 -8.99 11.29 15.34
N GLN A 171 -8.11 11.75 16.23
CA GLN A 171 -8.10 11.30 17.61
C GLN A 171 -9.38 11.71 18.37
N ALA A 172 -9.85 12.94 18.17
CA ALA A 172 -11.07 13.44 18.79
C ALA A 172 -12.31 12.64 18.33
N GLU A 173 -12.45 12.44 17.02
CA GLU A 173 -13.57 11.70 16.42
C GLU A 173 -13.60 10.25 16.89
N LEU A 174 -12.45 9.55 16.85
CA LEU A 174 -12.37 8.16 17.30
C LEU A 174 -12.67 7.99 18.80
N ARG A 175 -12.30 8.97 19.64
CA ARG A 175 -12.66 8.99 21.06
C ARG A 175 -14.16 9.23 21.26
N ALA A 176 -14.74 10.16 20.51
CA ALA A 176 -16.17 10.45 20.57
C ALA A 176 -17.01 9.24 20.16
N SER A 177 -16.61 8.51 19.11
CA SER A 177 -17.31 7.30 18.66
C SER A 177 -17.08 6.06 19.54
N ASN A 178 -16.11 6.09 20.47
CA ASN A 178 -15.80 4.94 21.34
C ASN A 178 -15.77 5.37 22.82
N PRO A 179 -16.92 5.82 23.37
CA PRO A 179 -17.00 6.27 24.76
C PRO A 179 -16.59 5.15 25.72
N GLY A 180 -15.72 5.46 26.67
CA GLY A 180 -15.17 4.50 27.63
C GLY A 180 -13.86 3.81 27.20
N ASN A 181 -13.44 3.97 25.94
CA ASN A 181 -12.12 3.49 25.49
C ASN A 181 -11.05 4.58 25.63
N ASN A 182 -10.39 4.63 26.79
CA ASN A 182 -9.33 5.60 27.07
C ASN A 182 -8.00 5.30 26.36
N LYS A 183 -7.91 4.20 25.60
CA LYS A 183 -6.67 3.76 24.95
C LYS A 183 -6.48 4.29 23.53
N VAL A 184 -7.47 4.99 22.97
CA VAL A 184 -7.36 5.54 21.60
C VAL A 184 -6.16 6.47 21.49
N LYS A 185 -5.18 6.06 20.66
CA LYS A 185 -3.93 6.78 20.42
C LYS A 185 -3.68 6.88 18.92
N VAL A 186 -3.64 8.11 18.42
CA VAL A 186 -3.29 8.40 17.03
C VAL A 186 -1.82 8.80 16.96
N LEU A 187 -1.10 8.12 16.09
CA LEU A 187 0.30 8.34 15.77
C LEU A 187 0.38 8.80 14.32
N ALA A 188 1.09 9.89 14.08
CA ALA A 188 1.35 10.36 12.73
C ALA A 188 2.76 9.89 12.35
N ALA A 189 2.91 9.13 11.25
CA ALA A 189 4.22 8.58 10.90
C ALA A 189 5.28 9.71 10.75
N PRO A 190 6.56 9.52 11.14
CA PRO A 190 7.57 10.57 11.00
C PRO A 190 7.76 11.03 9.55
N HIS A 191 7.74 10.08 8.61
CA HIS A 191 7.88 10.33 7.17
C HIS A 191 6.61 9.98 6.40
N ARG A 192 5.44 10.53 6.81
CA ARG A 192 4.10 10.14 6.26
C ARG A 192 3.99 10.09 4.74
N LYS A 193 4.73 10.92 4.01
CA LYS A 193 4.72 10.94 2.54
C LYS A 193 5.34 9.70 1.92
N ILE A 194 6.36 9.13 2.57
CA ILE A 194 7.17 8.03 2.04
C ILE A 194 7.14 6.81 2.98
N SER A 195 6.19 6.74 3.91
CA SER A 195 6.13 5.71 4.95
C SER A 195 6.10 4.30 4.38
N SER A 196 5.33 4.07 3.31
CA SER A 196 5.30 2.77 2.63
C SER A 196 6.65 2.40 2.03
N TRP A 197 7.39 3.37 1.49
CA TRP A 197 8.72 3.14 0.92
C TRP A 197 9.75 2.84 2.01
N VAL A 198 9.73 3.60 3.12
CA VAL A 198 10.56 3.32 4.30
C VAL A 198 10.27 1.92 4.86
N GLY A 199 8.99 1.56 4.97
CA GLY A 199 8.57 0.22 5.41
C GLY A 199 9.02 -0.89 4.47
N GLY A 200 8.95 -0.68 3.16
CA GLY A 200 9.47 -1.62 2.16
C GLY A 200 10.98 -1.79 2.25
N SER A 201 11.72 -0.70 2.44
CA SER A 201 13.18 -0.76 2.65
C SER A 201 13.55 -1.52 3.92
N ILE A 202 12.80 -1.32 5.02
CA ILE A 202 12.98 -2.11 6.26
C ILE A 202 12.67 -3.58 6.00
N LEU A 203 11.50 -3.90 5.42
CA LEU A 203 11.04 -5.26 5.20
C LEU A 203 12.00 -6.06 4.31
N THR A 204 12.46 -5.46 3.21
CA THR A 204 13.41 -6.09 2.27
C THR A 204 14.78 -6.34 2.88
N SER A 205 15.14 -5.60 3.94
CA SER A 205 16.40 -5.75 4.66
C SER A 205 16.34 -6.80 5.79
N LEU A 206 15.16 -7.37 6.08
CA LEU A 206 15.02 -8.36 7.16
C LEU A 206 15.60 -9.72 6.76
N LYS A 207 16.23 -10.37 7.73
CA LYS A 207 16.64 -11.77 7.59
C LYS A 207 15.39 -12.64 7.38
N GLY A 208 15.41 -13.43 6.30
CA GLY A 208 14.30 -14.33 5.97
C GLY A 208 13.23 -13.70 5.09
N PHE A 209 13.34 -12.43 4.68
CA PHE A 209 12.43 -11.84 3.70
C PHE A 209 12.37 -12.64 2.39
N GLN A 210 13.47 -13.29 2.02
CA GLN A 210 13.58 -14.16 0.86
C GLN A 210 12.60 -15.34 0.85
N SER A 211 12.10 -15.76 2.03
CA SER A 211 11.08 -16.81 2.11
C SER A 211 9.71 -16.36 1.61
N LEU A 212 9.47 -15.04 1.57
CA LEU A 212 8.22 -14.43 1.11
C LEU A 212 8.19 -14.18 -0.40
N TRP A 213 9.27 -14.50 -1.11
CA TRP A 213 9.40 -14.25 -2.54
C TRP A 213 8.63 -15.28 -3.35
N LEU A 214 7.86 -14.83 -4.34
CA LEU A 214 7.51 -15.65 -5.49
C LEU A 214 8.71 -15.68 -6.43
N LYS A 215 9.28 -16.85 -6.70
CA LYS A 215 10.38 -16.98 -7.65
C LYS A 215 9.83 -17.13 -9.06
N LYS A 216 10.59 -16.67 -10.06
CA LYS A 216 10.23 -16.82 -11.47
C LYS A 216 10.08 -18.30 -11.86
N GLU A 217 10.94 -19.16 -11.35
CA GLU A 217 10.87 -20.61 -11.56
C GLU A 217 9.53 -21.18 -11.07
N ASP A 218 9.12 -20.85 -9.84
CA ASP A 218 7.83 -21.27 -9.28
C ASP A 218 6.66 -20.79 -10.17
N TYR A 219 6.73 -19.54 -10.65
CA TYR A 219 5.72 -18.94 -11.53
C TYR A 219 5.57 -19.70 -12.86
N LEU A 220 6.69 -20.05 -13.50
CA LEU A 220 6.69 -20.77 -14.77
C LEU A 220 6.18 -22.21 -14.66
N GLU A 221 6.33 -22.85 -13.51
CA GLU A 221 5.93 -24.24 -13.31
C GLU A 221 4.42 -24.46 -13.08
N LYS A 222 3.70 -23.48 -12.51
CA LYS A 222 2.28 -23.67 -12.11
C LYS A 222 1.29 -22.65 -12.67
N ASP A 223 1.66 -21.93 -13.74
CA ASP A 223 0.89 -20.85 -14.35
C ASP A 223 0.53 -19.71 -13.37
N ALA A 224 -0.07 -18.63 -13.89
CA ALA A 224 -0.39 -17.39 -13.17
C ALA A 224 -1.20 -17.57 -11.86
N CYS A 225 -1.86 -18.71 -11.65
CA CYS A 225 -2.65 -19.02 -10.46
C CYS A 225 -1.81 -19.05 -9.16
N LEU A 226 -0.50 -19.33 -9.22
CA LEU A 226 0.38 -19.32 -8.05
C LEU A 226 0.53 -17.94 -7.40
N ALA A 227 0.49 -16.87 -8.19
CA ALA A 227 0.55 -15.50 -7.69
C ALA A 227 -0.68 -15.21 -6.79
N HIS A 228 -1.82 -15.80 -7.13
CA HIS A 228 -3.03 -15.74 -6.31
C HIS A 228 -2.83 -16.44 -4.96
N CYS A 229 -2.19 -17.61 -4.91
CA CYS A 229 -2.02 -18.34 -3.64
C CYS A 229 -0.91 -17.81 -2.73
N LYS A 230 0.12 -17.13 -3.28
CA LYS A 230 1.28 -16.70 -2.50
C LYS A 230 1.14 -15.28 -1.93
N PHE A 231 0.30 -14.45 -2.53
CA PHE A 231 0.11 -13.05 -2.13
C PHE A 231 -1.26 -12.77 -1.48
N PHE A 232 -2.14 -13.77 -1.31
CA PHE A 232 -3.47 -13.65 -0.73
C PHE A 232 -3.76 -14.72 0.33
#